data_AF-A4N2U6-F1
#
_entry.id   AF-A4N2U6-F1
#
_cell.length_a   1.000
_cell.length_b   1.000
_cell.length_c   1.000
_cell.angle_alpha   90.00
_cell.angle_beta   90.00
_cell.angle_gamma   90.00
#
_symmetry.space_group_name_H-M   'P 1'
#
loop_
_entity.id
_entity.type
_entity.pdbx_description
1 polymer ?
#
loop_
_entity_poly.entity_id
_entity_poly.type
_entity_poly.pdbx_seq_one_letter_code
_entity_poly.pdbx_strand_id
1 'polypeptide(L)'
;MTAPSLAYQNAINGIAILYNALSDAEKELDKFKNLWIKCTENLPEQGVKCLVFDAETQRVNMNMLMKDAKWYVGYNITHWMPLPKPPNDETSANIADKLKALQSNPDKEMAHNQADKILCDLLNSLGYHDVVKEFENLEKWYA
;
A
#
# COMPACT_ATOMS: atom_id res chain seq x y z
N MET A 1 13.52 -43.69 24.07
CA MET A 1 12.94 -42.61 23.26
C MET A 1 13.32 -42.88 21.81
N THR A 2 12.35 -43.07 20.91
CA THR A 2 12.61 -43.30 19.49
C THR A 2 12.90 -41.98 18.79
N ALA A 3 13.90 -41.97 17.89
CA ALA A 3 14.22 -40.78 17.10
C ALA A 3 13.05 -40.44 16.16
N PRO A 4 12.79 -39.14 15.88
CA PRO A 4 11.72 -38.73 14.98
C PRO A 4 11.95 -39.28 13.56
N SER A 5 10.88 -39.61 12.86
CA SER A 5 10.96 -40.10 11.47
C SER A 5 11.48 -39.01 10.53
N LEU A 6 12.10 -39.41 9.41
CA LEU A 6 12.57 -38.49 8.39
C LEU A 6 11.42 -37.61 7.83
N ALA A 7 10.22 -38.17 7.69
CA ALA A 7 9.03 -37.44 7.27
C ALA A 7 8.66 -36.33 8.27
N TYR A 8 8.75 -36.62 9.58
CA TYR A 8 8.53 -35.63 10.62
C TYR A 8 9.57 -34.50 10.56
N GLN A 9 10.86 -34.83 10.41
CA GLN A 9 11.91 -33.83 10.30
C GLN A 9 11.75 -32.94 9.05
N ASN A 10 11.38 -33.52 7.91
CA ASN A 10 11.11 -32.77 6.68
C ASN A 10 9.92 -31.81 6.82
N ALA A 11 8.85 -32.23 7.52
CA ALA A 11 7.71 -31.38 7.79
C ALA A 11 8.09 -30.18 8.68
N ILE A 12 8.88 -30.39 9.73
CA ILE A 12 9.36 -29.32 10.62
C ILE A 12 10.26 -28.34 9.86
N ASN A 13 11.17 -28.84 9.02
CA ASN A 13 12.04 -27.98 8.20
C ASN A 13 11.22 -27.16 7.18
N GLY A 14 10.21 -27.77 6.56
CA GLY A 14 9.29 -27.07 5.66
C GLY A 14 8.53 -25.95 6.35
N ILE A 15 8.03 -26.21 7.57
CA ILE A 15 7.36 -25.19 8.40
C ILE A 15 8.32 -24.04 8.72
N ALA A 16 9.57 -24.31 9.09
CA ALA A 16 10.55 -23.27 9.40
C ALA A 16 10.87 -22.36 8.20
N ILE A 17 10.98 -22.94 7.00
CA ILE A 17 11.17 -22.17 5.75
C ILE A 17 9.98 -21.24 5.49
N LEU A 18 8.75 -21.75 5.66
CA LEU A 18 7.54 -20.94 5.48
C LEU A 18 7.45 -19.79 6.48
N TYR A 19 7.80 -20.02 7.75
CA TYR A 19 7.85 -18.96 8.76
C TYR A 19 8.85 -17.85 8.40
N ASN A 20 10.04 -18.21 7.92
CA ASN A 20 11.03 -17.21 7.49
C ASN A 20 10.52 -16.40 6.29
N ALA A 21 9.95 -17.06 5.28
CA ALA A 21 9.39 -16.40 4.11
C ALA A 21 8.22 -15.46 4.48
N LEU A 22 7.36 -15.86 5.41
CA LEU A 22 6.30 -15.02 5.97
C LEU A 22 6.87 -13.80 6.69
N SER A 23 7.88 -13.98 7.55
CA SER A 23 8.51 -12.86 8.28
C SER A 23 9.17 -11.86 7.33
N ASP A 24 9.80 -12.33 6.26
CA ASP A 24 10.41 -11.45 5.27
C ASP A 24 9.35 -10.71 4.44
N ALA A 25 8.27 -11.38 4.06
CA ALA A 25 7.13 -10.74 3.41
C ALA A 25 6.48 -9.65 4.29
N GLU A 26 6.36 -9.89 5.61
CA GLU A 26 5.87 -8.89 6.56
C GLU A 26 6.79 -7.66 6.64
N LYS A 27 8.11 -7.84 6.64
CA LYS A 27 9.08 -6.72 6.60
C LYS A 27 9.00 -5.93 5.31
N GLU A 28 8.86 -6.59 4.17
CA GLU A 28 8.68 -5.92 2.88
C GLU A 28 7.34 -5.15 2.86
N LEU A 29 6.26 -5.73 3.39
CA LEU A 29 4.97 -5.05 3.53
C LEU A 29 5.06 -3.82 4.44
N ASP A 30 5.86 -3.87 5.51
CA ASP A 30 6.05 -2.74 6.42
C ASP A 30 6.68 -1.53 5.72
N LYS A 31 7.54 -1.74 4.72
CA LYS A 31 8.10 -0.65 3.89
C LYS A 31 7.03 0.09 3.07
N PHE A 32 5.95 -0.59 2.70
CA PHE A 32 4.81 0.03 2.00
C PHE A 32 3.84 0.71 2.98
N LYS A 33 3.80 0.27 4.24
CA LYS A 33 2.94 0.86 5.28
C LYS A 33 3.59 2.05 5.98
N ASN A 34 4.92 2.05 6.09
CA ASN A 34 5.67 3.00 6.89
C ASN A 34 6.40 4.00 6.00
N LEU A 35 5.67 5.01 5.52
CA LEU A 35 6.19 6.08 4.63
C LEU A 35 7.19 7.04 5.32
N TRP A 36 7.58 6.77 6.56
CA TRP A 36 8.50 7.58 7.34
C TRP A 36 9.96 7.36 6.93
N ILE A 37 10.57 8.41 6.40
CA ILE A 37 11.94 8.47 5.92
C ILE A 37 12.82 9.08 7.01
N LYS A 38 13.96 8.45 7.35
CA LYS A 38 14.92 9.05 8.28
C LYS A 38 15.57 10.27 7.66
N CYS A 39 15.69 11.34 8.43
CA CYS A 39 16.33 12.58 7.96
C CYS A 39 17.82 12.38 7.61
N THR A 40 18.47 11.38 8.21
CA THR A 40 19.86 11.00 7.89
C THR A 40 20.00 10.25 6.58
N GLU A 41 18.93 9.64 6.07
CA GLU A 41 18.93 8.89 4.82
C GLU A 41 18.57 9.80 3.65
N ASN A 42 17.54 10.63 3.82
CA ASN A 42 17.12 11.60 2.84
C ASN A 42 16.37 12.76 3.50
N LEU A 43 16.46 13.94 2.90
CA LEU A 43 15.73 15.13 3.32
C LEU A 43 14.65 15.49 2.28
N PRO A 44 13.55 16.13 2.68
CA PRO A 44 12.60 16.66 1.71
C PRO A 44 13.22 17.81 0.92
N GLU A 45 12.66 18.09 -0.26
CA GLU A 45 12.99 19.29 -1.00
C GLU A 45 12.68 20.56 -0.17
N GLN A 46 13.51 21.59 -0.36
CA GLN A 46 13.34 22.86 0.38
C GLN A 46 11.99 23.50 0.06
N GLY A 47 11.31 23.99 1.10
CA GLY A 47 10.01 24.65 1.00
C GLY A 47 8.81 23.70 0.82
N VAL A 48 9.03 22.40 0.65
CA VAL A 48 7.94 21.42 0.59
C VAL A 48 7.40 21.14 2.00
N LYS A 49 6.07 21.18 2.13
CA LYS A 49 5.39 20.81 3.38
C LYS A 49 5.38 19.29 3.53
N CYS A 50 5.75 18.82 4.71
CA CYS A 50 5.78 17.41 5.06
C CYS A 50 5.29 17.21 6.50
N LEU A 51 5.00 15.96 6.86
CA LEU A 51 4.89 15.57 8.26
C LEU A 51 6.27 15.21 8.78
N VAL A 52 6.56 15.60 10.02
CA VAL A 52 7.80 15.27 10.70
C VAL A 52 7.52 14.68 12.06
N PHE A 53 8.39 13.79 12.51
CA PHE A 53 8.40 13.28 13.87
C PHE A 53 9.51 13.96 14.68
N ASP A 54 9.09 14.71 15.70
CA ASP A 54 9.99 15.32 16.67
C ASP A 54 10.19 14.36 17.84
N ALA A 55 11.41 13.82 17.97
CA ALA A 55 11.76 12.85 19.00
C ALA A 55 11.93 13.49 20.39
N GLU A 56 12.09 14.81 20.49
CA GLU A 56 12.13 15.50 21.77
C GLU A 56 10.73 15.62 22.37
N THR A 57 9.75 16.03 21.54
CA THR A 57 8.36 16.19 22.00
C THR A 57 7.51 14.94 21.82
N GLN A 58 8.02 13.91 21.14
CA GLN A 58 7.32 12.67 20.79
C GLN A 58 6.00 12.93 20.03
N ARG A 59 6.03 13.92 19.11
CA ARG A 59 4.84 14.35 18.35
C ARG A 59 5.11 14.39 16.86
N VAL A 60 4.03 14.16 16.11
CA VAL A 60 3.96 14.43 14.67
C VAL A 60 3.46 15.85 14.47
N ASN A 61 4.18 16.62 13.66
CA ASN A 61 3.79 17.99 13.30
C ASN A 61 3.98 18.21 11.79
N MET A 62 3.29 19.20 11.23
CA MET A 62 3.56 19.66 9.87
C MET A 62 4.74 20.63 9.88
N ASN A 63 5.65 20.48 8.93
CA ASN A 63 6.89 21.25 8.87
C ASN A 63 7.39 21.41 7.42
N MET A 64 8.50 22.12 7.24
CA MET A 64 9.23 22.24 5.97
C MET A 64 10.70 22.51 6.21
N LEU A 65 11.55 22.11 5.26
CA LEU A 65 12.97 22.45 5.27
C LEU A 65 13.16 23.85 4.67
N MET A 66 13.81 24.74 5.41
CA MET A 66 14.13 26.10 4.99
C MET A 66 15.36 26.15 4.08
N LYS A 67 15.62 27.31 3.47
CA LYS A 67 16.74 27.52 2.54
C LYS A 67 18.12 27.29 3.17
N ASP A 68 18.23 27.46 4.49
CA ASP A 68 19.45 27.23 5.26
C ASP A 68 19.58 25.77 5.76
N ALA A 69 18.80 24.85 5.18
CA ALA A 69 18.75 23.43 5.54
C ALA A 69 18.33 23.16 7.00
N LYS A 70 17.65 24.12 7.64
CA LYS A 70 17.04 23.93 8.96
C LYS A 70 15.54 23.68 8.84
N TRP A 71 15.01 22.94 9.80
CA TRP A 71 13.57 22.78 9.94
C TRP A 71 12.92 24.09 10.39
N TYR A 72 11.75 24.42 9.85
CA TYR A 72 11.02 25.63 10.20
C TYR A 72 10.59 25.65 11.68
N VAL A 73 10.20 24.49 12.22
CA VAL A 73 9.85 24.30 13.64
C VAL A 73 10.43 22.99 14.20
N GLY A 74 10.48 22.85 15.52
CA GLY A 74 10.91 21.63 16.20
C GLY A 74 12.39 21.63 16.61
N TYR A 75 12.74 20.68 17.49
CA TYR A 75 14.04 20.66 18.14
C TYR A 75 14.87 19.43 17.74
N ASN A 76 14.26 18.24 17.71
CA ASN A 76 14.93 16.99 17.34
C ASN A 76 14.13 16.19 16.29
N ILE A 77 14.10 16.70 15.06
CA ILE A 77 13.41 16.04 13.96
C ILE A 77 14.25 14.85 13.47
N THR A 78 13.68 13.65 13.54
CA THR A 78 14.38 12.39 13.17
C THR A 78 13.85 11.74 11.90
N HIS A 79 12.55 11.89 11.64
CA HIS A 79 11.89 11.29 10.48
C HIS A 79 10.93 12.29 9.84
N TRP A 80 10.71 12.13 8.55
CA TRP A 80 9.72 12.89 7.78
C TRP A 80 8.99 11.97 6.81
N MET A 81 7.81 12.39 6.37
CA MET A 81 7.14 11.78 5.24
C MET A 81 6.41 12.86 4.43
N PRO A 82 6.26 12.71 3.11
CA PRO A 82 5.41 13.59 2.33
C PRO A 82 3.99 13.61 2.93
N LEU A 83 3.26 14.72 2.73
CA LEU A 83 1.87 14.75 3.15
C LEU A 83 1.12 13.59 2.48
N PRO A 84 0.37 12.77 3.24
CA PRO A 84 -0.43 11.72 2.64
C PRO A 84 -1.45 12.39 1.73
N LYS A 85 -1.70 11.76 0.57
CA LYS A 85 -2.81 12.20 -0.27
C LYS A 85 -4.09 12.09 0.57
N PRO A 86 -5.00 13.08 0.52
CA PRO A 86 -6.30 12.92 1.15
C PRO A 86 -6.94 11.62 0.64
N PRO A 87 -7.74 10.92 1.47
CA PRO A 87 -8.59 9.86 0.99
C PRO A 87 -9.32 10.38 -0.24
N ASN A 88 -9.11 9.67 -1.33
CA ASN A 88 -9.71 10.01 -2.60
C ASN A 88 -11.18 9.58 -2.55
N ASP A 89 -11.98 10.35 -1.82
CA ASP A 89 -13.43 10.15 -1.72
C ASP A 89 -14.09 10.33 -3.09
N GLU A 90 -13.48 11.14 -3.96
CA GLU A 90 -13.99 11.41 -5.31
C GLU A 90 -13.91 10.17 -6.21
N THR A 91 -12.89 9.32 -6.08
CA THR A 91 -12.77 8.09 -6.90
C THR A 91 -13.57 6.94 -6.31
N SER A 92 -13.58 6.75 -4.99
CA SER A 92 -14.38 5.67 -4.39
C SER A 92 -15.89 5.93 -4.52
N ALA A 93 -16.35 7.16 -4.29
CA ALA A 93 -17.75 7.54 -4.47
C ALA A 93 -18.17 7.50 -5.96
N ASN A 94 -17.33 8.02 -6.87
CA ASN A 94 -17.61 7.98 -8.31
C ASN A 94 -17.66 6.54 -8.86
N ILE A 95 -16.76 5.66 -8.40
CA ILE A 95 -16.77 4.24 -8.78
C ILE A 95 -18.02 3.54 -8.23
N ALA A 96 -18.39 3.80 -6.97
CA ALA A 96 -19.61 3.26 -6.38
C ALA A 96 -20.87 3.71 -7.14
N ASP A 97 -20.95 4.97 -7.54
CA ASP A 97 -22.08 5.49 -8.33
C ASP A 97 -22.14 4.86 -9.73
N LYS A 98 -20.98 4.68 -10.39
CA LYS A 98 -20.91 3.96 -11.67
C LYS A 98 -21.37 2.52 -11.54
N LEU A 99 -20.91 1.79 -10.53
CA LEU A 99 -21.36 0.42 -10.27
C LEU A 99 -22.86 0.37 -9.95
N LYS A 100 -23.38 1.35 -9.21
CA LYS A 100 -24.81 1.47 -8.91
C LYS A 100 -25.65 1.71 -10.16
N ALA A 101 -25.17 2.50 -11.11
CA ALA A 101 -25.85 2.70 -12.39
C ALA A 101 -25.94 1.39 -13.19
N LEU A 102 -24.91 0.54 -13.16
CA LEU A 102 -24.91 -0.76 -13.84
C LEU A 102 -25.94 -1.75 -13.28
N GLN A 103 -26.37 -1.61 -12.01
CA GLN A 103 -27.41 -2.47 -11.42
C GLN A 103 -28.76 -2.36 -12.14
N SER A 104 -29.00 -1.25 -12.85
CA SER A 104 -30.23 -1.03 -13.61
C SER A 104 -30.12 -1.48 -15.08
N ASN A 105 -28.96 -2.00 -15.51
CA ASN A 105 -28.75 -2.44 -16.88
C ASN A 105 -29.50 -3.77 -17.12
N PRO A 106 -30.42 -3.84 -18.10
CA PRO A 106 -31.16 -5.06 -18.39
C PRO A 106 -30.28 -6.19 -18.94
N ASP A 107 -29.14 -5.84 -19.55
CA ASP A 107 -28.14 -6.78 -20.03
C ASP A 107 -27.12 -7.03 -18.92
N LYS A 108 -27.23 -8.19 -18.29
CA LYS A 108 -26.38 -8.60 -17.17
C LYS A 108 -24.95 -8.88 -17.61
N GLU A 109 -24.76 -9.40 -18.83
CA GLU A 109 -23.43 -9.73 -19.34
C GLU A 109 -22.65 -8.44 -19.64
N MET A 110 -23.31 -7.49 -20.32
CA MET A 110 -22.74 -6.15 -20.52
C MET A 110 -22.49 -5.42 -19.19
N ALA A 111 -23.38 -5.54 -18.21
CA ALA A 111 -23.19 -4.93 -16.89
C ALA A 111 -21.96 -5.50 -16.17
N HIS A 112 -21.74 -6.81 -16.21
CA HIS A 112 -20.58 -7.44 -15.62
C HIS A 112 -19.28 -7.10 -16.36
N ASN A 113 -19.30 -7.05 -17.69
CA ASN A 113 -18.16 -6.59 -18.49
C ASN A 113 -17.72 -5.17 -18.11
N GLN A 114 -18.69 -4.26 -17.99
CA GLN A 114 -18.45 -2.88 -17.60
C GLN A 114 -17.99 -2.76 -16.14
N ALA A 115 -18.54 -3.58 -15.23
CA ALA A 115 -18.13 -3.61 -13.83
C ALA A 115 -16.66 -4.06 -13.70
N ASP A 116 -16.24 -5.11 -14.40
CA ASP A 116 -14.87 -5.60 -14.38
C ASP A 116 -13.89 -4.54 -14.88
N LYS A 117 -14.23 -3.82 -15.95
CA LYS A 117 -13.41 -2.71 -16.45
C LYS A 117 -13.28 -1.59 -15.40
N ILE A 118 -14.38 -1.19 -14.77
CA ILE A 118 -14.40 -0.15 -13.74
C ILE A 118 -13.50 -0.54 -12.56
N LEU A 119 -13.56 -1.80 -12.13
CA LEU A 119 -12.74 -2.32 -11.03
C LEU A 119 -11.25 -2.43 -11.40
N CYS A 120 -10.94 -2.83 -12.63
CA CYS A 120 -9.56 -2.87 -13.13
C CYS A 120 -8.95 -1.47 -13.21
N ASP A 121 -9.71 -0.48 -13.71
CA ASP A 121 -9.29 0.92 -13.77
C ASP A 121 -9.00 1.46 -12.35
N LEU A 122 -9.83 1.12 -11.36
CA LEU A 122 -9.60 1.45 -9.95
C LEU A 122 -8.32 0.80 -9.41
N LEU A 123 -8.16 -0.51 -9.57
CA LEU A 123 -7.01 -1.26 -9.07
C LEU A 123 -5.69 -0.76 -9.68
N ASN A 124 -5.71 -0.44 -10.98
CA ASN A 124 -4.58 0.21 -11.65
C ASN A 124 -4.27 1.58 -11.05
N SER A 125 -5.28 2.41 -10.79
CA SER A 125 -5.06 3.74 -10.16
C SER A 125 -4.48 3.67 -8.75
N LEU A 126 -4.71 2.55 -8.05
CA LEU A 126 -4.17 2.25 -6.73
C LEU A 126 -2.79 1.56 -6.78
N GLY A 127 -2.28 1.24 -7.98
CA GLY A 127 -0.95 0.66 -8.19
C GLY A 127 -0.91 -0.87 -8.26
N TYR A 128 -2.05 -1.56 -8.31
CA TYR A 128 -2.12 -3.03 -8.37
C TYR A 128 -2.04 -3.59 -9.80
N HIS A 129 -1.11 -3.08 -10.61
CA HIS A 129 -1.00 -3.41 -12.04
C HIS A 129 -0.81 -4.92 -12.31
N ASP A 130 0.05 -5.58 -11.53
CA ASP A 130 0.33 -7.01 -11.71
C ASP A 130 -0.92 -7.86 -11.42
N VAL A 131 -1.75 -7.46 -10.45
CA VAL A 131 -3.01 -8.15 -10.13
C VAL A 131 -4.00 -8.01 -11.28
N VAL A 132 -4.14 -6.80 -11.84
CA VAL A 132 -5.03 -6.56 -12.99
C VAL A 132 -4.58 -7.36 -14.21
N LYS A 133 -3.27 -7.40 -14.47
CA LYS A 133 -2.71 -8.18 -15.58
C LYS A 133 -3.06 -9.67 -15.48
N GLU A 134 -2.92 -10.29 -14.31
CA GLU A 134 -3.28 -11.70 -14.14
C GLU A 134 -4.79 -11.92 -14.21
N PHE A 135 -5.59 -10.97 -13.71
CA PHE A 135 -7.05 -11.02 -13.82
C PHE A 135 -7.53 -10.93 -15.29
N GLU A 136 -6.94 -10.05 -16.10
CA GLU A 136 -7.28 -9.90 -17.53
C GLU A 136 -6.94 -11.13 -18.37
N ASN A 137 -6.03 -11.98 -17.90
CA ASN A 137 -5.69 -13.26 -18.54
C ASN A 137 -6.72 -14.37 -18.27
N LEU A 138 -7.64 -14.18 -17.32
CA LEU A 138 -8.68 -15.16 -17.05
C LEU A 138 -9.70 -15.21 -18.19
N GLU A 139 -10.15 -16.42 -18.51
CA GLU A 139 -11.25 -16.61 -19.45
C GLU A 139 -12.53 -15.99 -18.89
N LYS A 140 -13.08 -15.00 -19.60
CA LYS A 140 -14.33 -14.34 -19.19
C LYS A 140 -15.52 -15.20 -19.58
N TRP A 141 -16.44 -15.36 -18.63
CA TRP A 141 -17.60 -16.24 -18.76
C TRP A 141 -18.85 -15.55 -19.31
N TYR A 142 -18.89 -14.23 -19.28
CA TYR A 142 -19.95 -13.40 -19.85
C TYR A 142 -19.48 -12.86 -21.22
N ALA A 143 -20.33 -12.93 -22.25
CA ALA A 143 -19.97 -12.65 -23.63
C ALA A 143 -20.30 -11.21 -24.05
#